data_AF-A0A961GNF2-F1
#
_entry.id   AF-A0A961GNF2-F1
#
_cell.length_a   1.000
_cell.length_b   1.000
_cell.length_c   1.000
_cell.angle_alpha   90.00
_cell.angle_beta   90.00
_cell.angle_gamma   90.00
#
_symmetry.space_group_name_H-M   'P 1'
#
loop_
_entity.id
_entity.type
_entity.pdbx_description
1 polymer ?
#
loop_
_entity_poly.entity_id
_entity_poly.type
_entity_poly.pdbx_seq_one_letter_code
_entity_poly.pdbx_strand_id
1 'polypeptide(L)'
;MTQPVPPVRIGDRVAVTATLTDPAPLTVGMTGTVYWIGNWRNEWTRQIGVRWDDGRHLVLLPGDPFRVIGSADSNALQQNA
;
A
#
# COMPACT_ATOMS: atom_id res chain seq x y z
N MET A 1 -7.72 -24.51 -0.63
CA MET A 1 -7.20 -23.29 -1.30
C MET A 1 -6.66 -22.39 -0.21
N THR A 2 -5.37 -22.06 -0.22
CA THR A 2 -4.78 -21.10 0.71
C THR A 2 -5.23 -19.70 0.34
N GLN A 3 -5.69 -18.92 1.31
CA GLN A 3 -6.06 -17.53 1.08
C GLN A 3 -4.80 -16.75 0.68
N PRO A 4 -4.84 -15.89 -0.36
CA PRO A 4 -3.70 -15.07 -0.75
C PRO A 4 -3.30 -14.13 0.38
N VAL A 5 -2.00 -13.97 0.59
CA VAL A 5 -1.43 -13.07 1.59
C VAL A 5 -1.22 -11.68 0.96
N PRO A 6 -1.63 -10.59 1.62
CA PRO A 6 -1.32 -9.23 1.18
C PRO A 6 0.19 -8.98 1.05
N PRO A 7 0.66 -8.25 0.03
CA PRO A 7 2.08 -7.94 -0.17
C PRO A 7 2.62 -6.85 0.78
N VAL A 8 1.74 -6.26 1.60
CA VAL A 8 2.03 -5.15 2.51
C VAL A 8 1.28 -5.34 3.83
N ARG A 9 1.68 -4.57 4.84
CA ARG A 9 1.03 -4.48 6.15
C ARG A 9 0.54 -3.07 6.42
N ILE A 10 -0.42 -2.93 7.33
CA ILE A 10 -0.81 -1.62 7.85
C ILE A 10 0.41 -0.98 8.52
N GLY A 11 0.68 0.29 8.20
CA GLY A 11 1.84 1.05 8.65
C GLY A 11 3.00 1.08 7.67
N ASP A 12 3.03 0.19 6.66
CA ASP A 12 4.09 0.21 5.65
C ASP A 12 4.05 1.51 4.84
N ARG A 13 5.24 2.01 4.52
CA ARG A 13 5.45 3.11 3.57
C ARG A 13 5.64 2.52 2.18
N VAL A 14 4.92 3.06 1.20
CA VAL A 14 4.95 2.61 -0.19
C VAL A 14 5.27 3.77 -1.13
N ALA A 15 5.77 3.42 -2.32
CA ALA A 15 5.99 4.34 -3.43
C ALA A 15 5.43 3.76 -4.73
N VAL A 16 4.78 4.59 -5.55
CA VAL A 16 4.38 4.24 -6.92
C VAL A 16 5.62 4.17 -7.82
N THR A 17 5.75 3.11 -8.61
CA THR A 17 6.96 2.85 -9.43
C THR A 17 6.74 3.03 -10.93
N ALA A 18 5.50 3.03 -11.40
CA ALA A 18 5.16 3.30 -12.81
C ALA A 18 3.77 3.94 -12.93
N THR A 19 3.46 4.45 -14.12
CA THR A 19 2.18 5.08 -14.40
C THR A 19 1.02 4.09 -14.24
N LEU A 20 -0.02 4.54 -13.54
CA LEU A 20 -1.29 3.83 -13.40
C LEU A 20 -2.28 4.32 -14.46
N THR A 21 -3.04 3.39 -15.04
CA THR A 21 -4.21 3.76 -15.86
C THR A 21 -5.41 3.86 -14.92
N ASP A 22 -5.56 5.02 -14.28
CA ASP A 22 -6.56 5.25 -13.22
C ASP A 22 -7.31 6.58 -13.45
N PRO A 23 -8.62 6.66 -13.14
CA PRO A 23 -9.40 7.90 -13.22
C PRO A 23 -8.88 9.04 -12.31
N ALA A 24 -8.16 8.71 -11.24
CA ALA A 24 -7.53 9.64 -10.30
C ALA A 24 -6.04 9.30 -10.14
N PRO A 25 -5.21 9.57 -11.17
CA PRO A 25 -3.87 9.02 -11.27
C PRO A 25 -2.98 9.39 -10.07
N LEU A 26 -2.18 8.43 -9.63
CA LEU A 26 -1.06 8.65 -8.72
C LEU A 26 0.21 8.85 -9.55
N THR A 27 1.03 9.83 -9.16
CA THR A 27 2.27 10.14 -9.87
C THR A 27 3.36 9.12 -9.51
N VAL A 28 4.25 8.80 -10.46
CA VAL A 28 5.44 7.99 -10.17
C VAL A 28 6.29 8.66 -9.08
N GLY A 29 6.76 7.87 -8.11
CA GLY A 29 7.53 8.36 -6.97
C GLY A 29 6.67 8.90 -5.83
N MET A 30 5.35 9.04 -6.01
CA MET A 30 4.44 9.45 -4.95
C MET A 30 4.41 8.39 -3.85
N THR A 31 4.44 8.87 -2.59
CA THR A 31 4.56 8.03 -1.41
C THR A 31 3.36 8.15 -0.47
N GLY A 32 3.13 7.09 0.29
CA GLY A 32 2.00 7.01 1.22
C GLY A 32 2.17 5.92 2.26
N THR A 33 1.29 5.91 3.25
CA THR A 33 1.25 4.94 4.33
C THR A 33 0.01 4.06 4.20
N VAL A 34 0.21 2.75 4.23
CA VAL A 34 -0.89 1.78 4.24
C VAL A 34 -1.67 1.93 5.54
N TYR A 35 -2.99 2.18 5.45
CA TYR A 35 -3.85 2.32 6.63
C TYR A 35 -4.94 1.25 6.72
N TRP A 36 -5.17 0.51 5.64
CA TRP A 36 -6.21 -0.51 5.59
C TRP A 36 -5.86 -1.58 4.55
N ILE A 37 -6.25 -2.82 4.86
CA ILE A 37 -6.12 -3.97 3.96
C ILE A 37 -7.49 -4.65 3.90
N GLY A 38 -7.98 -4.92 2.69
CA GLY A 38 -9.21 -5.67 2.50
C GLY A 38 -9.17 -7.06 3.10
N ASN A 39 -10.30 -7.76 3.13
CA ASN A 39 -10.35 -9.11 3.70
C ASN A 39 -9.69 -10.19 2.81
N TRP A 40 -9.28 -9.86 1.57
CA TRP A 40 -8.51 -10.72 0.66
C TRP A 40 -9.10 -12.13 0.43
N ARG A 41 -10.43 -12.27 0.52
CA ARG A 41 -11.16 -13.52 0.27
C ARG A 41 -11.34 -13.85 -1.22
N ASN A 42 -11.41 -12.84 -2.08
CA ASN A 42 -11.50 -12.99 -3.54
C ASN A 42 -10.85 -11.78 -4.24
N GLU A 43 -10.79 -11.76 -5.56
CA GLU A 43 -10.16 -10.69 -6.35
C GLU A 43 -10.74 -9.30 -6.08
N TRP A 44 -12.03 -9.19 -5.80
CA TRP A 44 -12.72 -7.92 -5.53
C TRP A 44 -12.37 -7.32 -4.17
N THR A 45 -11.91 -8.14 -3.22
CA THR A 45 -11.55 -7.69 -1.88
C THR A 45 -10.04 -7.55 -1.65
N ARG A 46 -9.24 -7.73 -2.70
CA ARG A 46 -7.79 -7.48 -2.68
C ARG A 46 -7.50 -6.01 -2.90
N GLN A 47 -7.80 -5.21 -1.90
CA GLN A 47 -7.58 -3.76 -1.93
C GLN A 47 -6.63 -3.36 -0.81
N ILE A 48 -5.84 -2.33 -1.07
CA ILE A 48 -4.86 -1.76 -0.15
C ILE A 48 -5.17 -0.27 -0.03
N GLY A 49 -5.69 0.16 1.11
CA GLY A 49 -5.95 1.57 1.37
C GLY A 49 -4.66 2.28 1.78
N VAL A 50 -4.32 3.35 1.06
CA VAL A 50 -3.13 4.17 1.31
C VAL A 50 -3.54 5.62 1.57
N ARG A 51 -3.00 6.19 2.66
CA ARG A 51 -3.01 7.64 2.89
C ARG A 51 -1.75 8.18 2.24
N TRP A 52 -1.93 8.90 1.14
CA TRP A 52 -0.84 9.47 0.40
C TRP A 52 -0.40 10.80 0.99
N ASP A 53 0.87 11.16 0.81
CA ASP A 53 1.46 12.34 1.46
C ASP A 53 0.91 13.67 0.90
N ASP A 54 0.27 13.64 -0.27
CA ASP A 54 -0.46 14.79 -0.83
C ASP A 54 -1.85 14.99 -0.20
N GLY A 55 -2.19 14.18 0.81
CA GLY A 55 -3.47 14.23 1.52
C GLY A 55 -4.57 13.37 0.92
N ARG A 56 -4.36 12.74 -0.26
CA ARG A 56 -5.36 11.84 -0.86
C ARG A 56 -5.44 10.51 -0.13
N HIS A 57 -6.65 9.95 -0.07
CA HIS A 57 -6.89 8.60 0.44
C HIS A 57 -7.40 7.75 -0.73
N LEU A 58 -6.51 6.94 -1.30
CA LEU A 58 -6.80 6.14 -2.48
C LEU A 58 -6.34 4.69 -2.28
N VAL A 59 -6.79 3.81 -3.17
CA VAL A 59 -6.58 2.37 -3.07
C VAL A 59 -5.57 1.92 -4.12
N LEU A 60 -4.70 0.99 -3.74
CA LEU A 60 -3.91 0.17 -4.67
C LEU A 60 -4.50 -1.23 -4.78
N LEU A 61 -4.34 -1.83 -5.95
CA LEU A 61 -4.62 -3.23 -6.25
C LEU A 61 -3.31 -4.05 -6.31
N PRO A 62 -3.35 -5.38 -6.18
CA PRO A 62 -2.14 -6.21 -6.18
C PRO A 62 -1.30 -6.13 -7.45
N GLY A 63 -1.91 -5.77 -8.58
CA GLY A 63 -1.23 -5.61 -9.87
C GLY A 63 -0.66 -4.21 -10.10
N ASP A 64 -0.92 -3.26 -9.21
CA ASP A 64 -0.47 -1.89 -9.37
C ASP A 64 1.05 -1.79 -9.20
N PRO A 65 1.72 -0.92 -9.98
CA PRO A 65 3.16 -0.73 -9.88
C PRO A 65 3.50 0.08 -8.63
N PHE A 66 3.80 -0.61 -7.53
CA PHE A 66 4.31 0.00 -6.31
C PHE A 66 5.38 -0.87 -5.64
N ARG A 67 6.08 -0.31 -4.65
CA ARG A 67 6.98 -1.05 -3.76
C ARG A 67 6.90 -0.54 -2.32
N VAL A 68 7.20 -1.40 -1.36
CA VAL A 68 7.44 -1.00 0.03
C VAL A 68 8.79 -0.30 0.13
N ILE A 69 8.82 0.86 0.78
CA ILE A 69 10.01 1.69 1.02
C ILE A 69 10.32 1.88 2.52
N GLY A 70 9.45 1.38 3.40
CA GLY A 70 9.67 1.35 4.85
C GLY A 70 8.67 0.42 5.52
N SER A 71 9.16 -0.45 6.40
CA SER A 71 8.31 -1.42 7.12
C SER A 71 7.79 -0.83 8.42
N ALA A 72 6.54 -1.12 8.75
CA ALA A 72 5.96 -0.80 10.05
C ALA A 72 6.79 -1.35 11.22
N ASP A 73 7.41 -2.52 11.04
CA ASP A 73 8.18 -3.21 12.08
C ASP A 73 9.53 -2.51 12.36
N SER A 74 10.12 -1.86 11.35
CA SER A 74 11.41 -1.16 11.48
C SER A 74 11.30 0.12 12.31
N ASN A 75 10.11 0.73 12.37
CA ASN A 75 9.85 1.93 13.18
C ASN A 75 9.51 1.60 14.64
N ALA A 76 9.02 0.38 14.91
CA ALA A 76 8.76 -0.10 16.27
C ALA A 76 10.04 -0.54 17.00
N LEU A 77 11.05 -1.00 16.27
CA LEU A 77 12.36 -1.39 16.84
C LEU A 77 13.28 -0.19 17.14
N GLN A 78 13.11 0.97 16.48
CA GLN A 78 13.91 2.17 16.75
C GLN A 78 13.38 3.04 17.91
N GLN A 79 12.13 2.86 18.34
CA GLN A 79 11.54 3.62 19.46
C GLN A 79 11.80 3.00 20.84
N ASN A 80 12.54 1.89 20.90
CA ASN A 80 12.91 1.18 22.14
C ASN A 80 14.45 1.07 22.31
N ALA A 81 15.23 1.89 21.61
CA ALA A 81 16.70 1.91 21.67
C ALA A 81 17.21 3.18 22.36
#